data_AF-A0A420VK38-F1
#
_entry.id   AF-A0A420VK38-F1
#
_cell.length_a   1.000
_cell.length_b   1.000
_cell.length_c   1.000
_cell.angle_alpha   90.00
_cell.angle_beta   90.00
_cell.angle_gamma   90.00
#
_symmetry.space_group_name_H-M   'P 1'
#
loop_
_entity.id
_entity.type
_entity.pdbx_description
1 polymer ?
#
loop_
_entity_poly.entity_id
_entity_poly.type
_entity_poly.pdbx_seq_one_letter_code
_entity_poly.pdbx_strand_id
1 'polypeptide(L)'
;MVNKDTNNVTIINHGSIIANGNSQPFGIHNYGGTIDSITNSGLIAGKIGIRIEGSNKSVNTINNSGTIMTTKDTNGYGALIVWEQGSSNHTINNINNSGLIYNQSTAPGSAAIYIMDGNFGSITNSGIIHSDTGFGAIVLEDLTPTGTTGNAIINNNGTIIAKKGSGIYLKYGNYSETGGEVSLGSIQLNGGLVAGVDAGIRIDHNGVVGTTKDDKSPNTNAIDLNNGAVIASATMTKNGDLTLNPNGTALQNDGTIKGNINLNNESKIIGSILNKNTITGNITLNGKSYITSINNGKTIQGSIDLKDNSQIDTILNKGTIANGITLANKSQIGSINNEGTIEKGIHLDQSFISSIENKGTINGDGITLANESQVGSIINHEGAKADLDLKNGSIVGSITNNGDMTITRDDTSKIGAFNNEGSIKNKFENKDFMQTFENKQGATLEQGLENTGAIGAIDNKGHIAGISNLANTKTKNNKDKAHIGTIINSGTISHVKMPLATLDDTANMDHAYAIYNNGTIDFLYNQANAVINGGINNEGSMNIINHGSIHNGITNTGTITLSSNFTPSFKKASEY
;
A
#
# COMPACT_ATOMS: atom_id res chain seq x y z
N MET A 1 -31.61 -12.85 -37.19
CA MET A 1 -33.00 -12.89 -36.66
C MET A 1 -33.34 -11.52 -36.13
N VAL A 2 -34.55 -11.00 -36.37
CA VAL A 2 -34.97 -9.67 -35.89
C VAL A 2 -36.26 -9.82 -35.08
N ASN A 3 -36.26 -9.35 -33.85
CA ASN A 3 -37.48 -9.11 -33.08
C ASN A 3 -37.91 -7.65 -33.26
N LYS A 4 -39.11 -7.43 -33.78
CA LYS A 4 -39.70 -6.10 -34.00
C LYS A 4 -41.00 -6.00 -33.23
N ASP A 5 -40.91 -5.46 -32.02
CA ASP A 5 -42.01 -5.09 -31.12
C ASP A 5 -42.85 -6.27 -30.61
N THR A 6 -42.28 -7.48 -30.59
CA THR A 6 -42.92 -8.64 -29.96
C THR A 6 -42.42 -8.81 -28.53
N ASN A 7 -43.35 -9.04 -27.61
CA ASN A 7 -43.07 -9.34 -26.20
C ASN A 7 -43.10 -10.85 -25.96
N ASN A 8 -42.43 -11.28 -24.88
CA ASN A 8 -42.35 -12.66 -24.44
C ASN A 8 -41.71 -13.60 -25.48
N VAL A 9 -40.72 -13.10 -26.22
CA VAL A 9 -40.00 -13.89 -27.22
C VAL A 9 -38.98 -14.80 -26.54
N THR A 10 -38.94 -16.08 -26.93
CA THR A 10 -37.89 -17.03 -26.54
C THR A 10 -37.13 -17.49 -27.78
N ILE A 11 -35.80 -17.38 -27.75
CA ILE A 11 -34.91 -17.82 -28.82
C ILE A 11 -34.05 -18.98 -28.30
N ILE A 12 -34.11 -20.13 -28.98
CA ILE A 12 -33.27 -21.30 -28.67
C ILE A 12 -32.44 -21.61 -29.91
N ASN A 13 -31.11 -21.53 -29.79
CA ASN A 13 -30.17 -21.84 -30.86
C ASN A 13 -29.27 -23.02 -30.48
N HIS A 14 -29.40 -24.13 -31.23
CA HIS A 14 -28.50 -25.27 -31.18
C HIS A 14 -27.58 -25.39 -32.41
N GLY A 15 -27.84 -24.59 -33.45
CA GLY A 15 -27.12 -24.62 -34.72
C GLY A 15 -26.34 -23.32 -34.95
N SER A 16 -26.45 -22.74 -36.15
CA SER A 16 -25.74 -21.52 -36.51
C SER A 16 -26.73 -20.43 -36.93
N ILE A 17 -26.70 -19.28 -36.24
CA ILE A 17 -27.34 -18.04 -36.66
C ILE A 17 -26.23 -17.11 -37.13
N ILE A 18 -26.03 -17.04 -38.45
CA ILE A 18 -24.98 -16.23 -39.08
C ILE A 18 -25.64 -15.19 -39.97
N ALA A 19 -25.33 -13.92 -39.73
CA ALA A 19 -25.74 -12.82 -40.60
C ALA A 19 -24.57 -12.39 -41.49
N ASN A 20 -24.76 -12.51 -42.80
CA ASN A 20 -23.79 -12.10 -43.83
C ASN A 20 -24.33 -10.89 -44.60
N GLY A 21 -23.54 -9.83 -44.75
CA GLY A 21 -23.93 -8.66 -45.56
C GLY A 21 -23.11 -7.40 -45.26
N ASN A 22 -23.17 -6.42 -46.16
CA ASN A 22 -22.38 -5.18 -46.05
C ASN A 22 -23.04 -4.11 -45.16
N SER A 23 -24.36 -4.15 -44.97
CA SER A 23 -25.12 -3.16 -44.18
C SER A 23 -25.56 -3.74 -42.84
N GLN A 24 -24.70 -3.63 -41.82
CA GLN A 24 -24.99 -3.97 -40.42
C GLN A 24 -25.66 -5.35 -40.18
N PRO A 25 -25.06 -6.48 -40.61
CA PRO A 25 -25.64 -7.79 -40.34
C PRO A 25 -25.55 -8.13 -38.83
N PHE A 26 -26.70 -8.40 -38.21
CA PHE A 26 -26.79 -8.82 -36.81
C PHE A 26 -27.21 -10.30 -36.72
N GLY A 27 -26.56 -11.08 -35.87
CA GLY A 27 -27.00 -12.45 -35.59
C GLY A 27 -28.42 -12.45 -35.02
N ILE A 28 -28.62 -11.76 -33.90
CA ILE A 28 -29.91 -11.44 -33.31
C ILE A 28 -30.01 -9.92 -33.13
N HIS A 29 -31.11 -9.32 -33.59
CA HIS A 29 -31.41 -7.91 -33.38
C HIS A 29 -32.75 -7.76 -32.66
N ASN A 30 -32.73 -7.30 -31.42
CA ASN A 30 -33.92 -6.85 -30.72
C ASN A 30 -34.12 -5.36 -31.00
N TYR A 31 -34.95 -5.05 -32.00
CA TYR A 31 -35.30 -3.68 -32.38
C TYR A 31 -36.64 -3.25 -31.73
N GLY A 32 -37.27 -4.13 -30.95
CA GLY A 32 -38.60 -3.90 -30.40
C GLY A 32 -39.11 -4.99 -29.45
N GLY A 33 -39.82 -4.60 -28.37
CA GLY A 33 -40.43 -5.51 -27.39
C GLY A 33 -39.48 -6.11 -26.36
N THR A 34 -39.93 -7.19 -25.73
CA THR A 34 -39.23 -7.92 -24.65
C THR A 34 -38.89 -9.34 -25.11
N ILE A 35 -37.62 -9.72 -25.00
CA ILE A 35 -37.17 -11.12 -25.15
C ILE A 35 -36.99 -11.70 -23.75
N ASP A 36 -37.75 -12.74 -23.43
CA ASP A 36 -37.65 -13.42 -22.14
C ASP A 36 -36.34 -14.19 -22.01
N SER A 37 -35.94 -14.92 -23.06
CA SER A 37 -34.67 -15.61 -23.04
C SER A 37 -34.05 -15.84 -24.41
N ILE A 38 -32.72 -15.79 -24.44
CA ILE A 38 -31.88 -16.28 -25.53
C ILE A 38 -31.03 -17.42 -24.96
N THR A 39 -31.27 -18.65 -25.41
CA THR A 39 -30.45 -19.81 -25.04
C THR A 39 -29.64 -20.25 -26.23
N ASN A 40 -28.32 -20.09 -26.15
CA ASN A 40 -27.38 -20.42 -27.23
C ASN A 40 -26.43 -21.54 -26.81
N SER A 41 -26.52 -22.69 -27.46
CA SER A 41 -25.51 -23.75 -27.40
C SER A 41 -24.75 -23.93 -28.72
N GLY A 42 -25.10 -23.15 -29.75
CA GLY A 42 -24.48 -23.17 -31.07
C GLY A 42 -23.65 -21.91 -31.36
N LEU A 43 -23.62 -21.47 -32.62
CA LEU A 43 -22.93 -20.27 -33.07
C LEU A 43 -23.93 -19.13 -33.35
N ILE A 44 -23.68 -17.94 -32.81
CA ILE A 44 -24.31 -16.69 -33.21
C ILE A 44 -23.21 -15.74 -33.69
N ALA A 45 -23.27 -15.34 -34.97
CA ALA A 45 -22.26 -14.49 -35.58
C ALA A 45 -22.85 -13.43 -36.52
N GLY A 46 -22.18 -12.28 -36.60
CA GLY A 46 -22.48 -11.18 -37.52
C GLY A 46 -21.48 -10.05 -37.33
N LYS A 47 -21.72 -8.87 -37.94
CA LYS A 47 -20.99 -7.65 -37.56
C LYS A 47 -21.16 -7.35 -36.07
N ILE A 48 -22.34 -7.69 -35.54
CA ILE A 48 -22.65 -7.78 -34.12
C ILE A 48 -23.37 -9.12 -33.92
N GLY A 49 -22.99 -9.88 -32.90
CA GLY A 49 -23.65 -11.16 -32.59
C GLY A 49 -25.08 -10.93 -32.11
N ILE A 50 -25.25 -10.19 -31.03
CA ILE A 50 -26.55 -9.80 -30.45
C ILE A 50 -26.58 -8.28 -30.28
N ARG A 51 -27.58 -7.61 -30.85
CA ARG A 51 -27.83 -6.18 -30.67
C ARG A 51 -29.19 -5.94 -30.04
N ILE A 52 -29.23 -5.06 -29.04
CA ILE A 52 -30.47 -4.54 -28.44
C ILE A 52 -30.46 -3.02 -28.65
N GLU A 53 -31.47 -2.51 -29.35
CA GLU A 53 -31.52 -1.10 -29.77
C GLU A 53 -32.95 -0.52 -29.75
N GLY A 54 -33.07 0.74 -29.34
CA GLY A 54 -34.23 1.64 -29.52
C GLY A 54 -35.27 1.59 -28.40
N SER A 55 -35.83 2.66 -27.85
CA SER A 55 -36.47 2.81 -26.50
C SER A 55 -37.35 1.69 -25.84
N ASN A 56 -37.18 1.49 -24.52
CA ASN A 56 -37.96 0.58 -23.62
C ASN A 56 -37.91 -0.92 -24.01
N LYS A 57 -36.72 -1.42 -24.30
CA LYS A 57 -36.52 -2.83 -24.73
C LYS A 57 -35.73 -3.57 -23.71
N SER A 58 -36.13 -4.81 -23.48
CA SER A 58 -35.44 -5.66 -22.51
C SER A 58 -35.14 -7.03 -23.10
N VAL A 59 -34.02 -7.57 -22.65
CA VAL A 59 -33.72 -8.99 -22.72
C VAL A 59 -33.57 -9.46 -21.28
N ASN A 60 -34.46 -10.33 -20.82
CA ASN A 60 -34.41 -10.78 -19.43
C ASN A 60 -33.17 -11.64 -19.21
N THR A 61 -32.95 -12.71 -19.99
CA THR A 61 -31.78 -13.59 -19.79
C THR A 61 -31.13 -14.01 -21.09
N ILE A 62 -29.80 -13.96 -21.13
CA ILE A 62 -28.97 -14.59 -22.17
C ILE A 62 -28.18 -15.73 -21.53
N ASN A 63 -28.46 -16.97 -21.93
CA ASN A 63 -27.72 -18.16 -21.51
C ASN A 63 -26.84 -18.64 -22.68
N ASN A 64 -25.54 -18.41 -22.61
CA ASN A 64 -24.59 -18.81 -23.63
C ASN A 64 -23.67 -19.94 -23.15
N SER A 65 -23.84 -21.14 -23.71
CA SER A 65 -22.87 -22.24 -23.60
C SER A 65 -22.14 -22.52 -24.92
N GLY A 66 -22.55 -21.85 -26.01
CA GLY A 66 -21.91 -21.91 -27.32
C GLY A 66 -21.00 -20.72 -27.59
N THR A 67 -20.99 -20.23 -28.83
CA THR A 67 -20.18 -19.08 -29.25
C THR A 67 -21.06 -17.92 -29.71
N ILE A 68 -20.81 -16.73 -29.18
CA ILE A 68 -21.32 -15.45 -29.69
C ILE A 68 -20.12 -14.64 -30.15
N MET A 69 -20.04 -14.25 -31.42
CA MET A 69 -18.88 -13.53 -31.92
C MET A 69 -19.18 -12.49 -32.99
N THR A 70 -18.30 -11.51 -33.12
CA THR A 70 -18.27 -10.66 -34.31
C THR A 70 -17.52 -11.38 -35.43
N THR A 71 -17.93 -11.17 -36.68
CA THR A 71 -17.11 -11.55 -37.84
C THR A 71 -15.92 -10.61 -37.98
N LYS A 72 -14.76 -11.17 -38.35
CA LYS A 72 -13.51 -10.44 -38.55
C LYS A 72 -13.67 -9.26 -39.53
N ASP A 73 -12.85 -8.23 -39.36
CA ASP A 73 -12.72 -7.07 -40.26
C ASP A 73 -14.01 -6.24 -40.39
N THR A 74 -14.89 -6.32 -39.39
CA THR A 74 -16.08 -5.49 -39.33
C THR A 74 -15.88 -4.28 -38.43
N ASN A 75 -16.53 -3.17 -38.75
CA ASN A 75 -16.62 -1.99 -37.87
C ASN A 75 -17.72 -2.18 -36.80
N GLY A 76 -17.85 -3.38 -36.22
CA GLY A 76 -18.84 -3.70 -35.20
C GLY A 76 -18.40 -3.17 -33.83
N TYR A 77 -19.32 -2.70 -32.99
CA TYR A 77 -18.98 -2.21 -31.65
C TYR A 77 -18.87 -3.35 -30.62
N GLY A 78 -19.17 -4.60 -30.99
CA GLY A 78 -19.02 -5.75 -30.10
C GLY A 78 -19.84 -6.98 -30.45
N ALA A 79 -19.56 -8.09 -29.77
CA ALA A 79 -20.24 -9.36 -29.98
C ALA A 79 -21.65 -9.33 -29.37
N LEU A 80 -21.80 -8.68 -28.22
CA LEU A 80 -23.07 -8.36 -27.59
C LEU A 80 -23.10 -6.85 -27.31
N ILE A 81 -24.11 -6.16 -27.83
CA ILE A 81 -24.27 -4.72 -27.65
C ILE A 81 -25.66 -4.38 -27.13
N VAL A 82 -25.70 -3.52 -26.11
CA VAL A 82 -26.85 -2.68 -25.76
C VAL A 82 -26.52 -1.26 -26.17
N TRP A 83 -27.32 -0.67 -27.06
CA TRP A 83 -27.07 0.67 -27.58
C TRP A 83 -28.39 1.38 -27.88
N GLU A 84 -28.60 2.54 -27.26
CA GLU A 84 -29.35 3.64 -27.88
C GLU A 84 -28.59 4.96 -27.69
N GLN A 85 -28.85 5.98 -28.53
CA GLN A 85 -28.45 7.35 -28.23
C GLN A 85 -29.62 8.04 -27.51
N GLY A 86 -29.50 8.31 -26.21
CA GLY A 86 -30.51 9.07 -25.45
C GLY A 86 -31.06 8.38 -24.19
N SER A 87 -32.02 9.06 -23.54
CA SER A 87 -32.50 8.75 -22.17
C SER A 87 -33.48 7.58 -22.08
N SER A 88 -33.14 6.41 -22.62
CA SER A 88 -34.07 5.29 -22.66
C SER A 88 -33.65 4.11 -21.79
N ASN A 89 -34.67 3.45 -21.21
CA ASN A 89 -34.50 2.31 -20.32
C ASN A 89 -34.35 1.00 -21.12
N HIS A 90 -33.18 0.77 -21.70
CA HIS A 90 -32.80 -0.56 -22.16
C HIS A 90 -32.29 -1.40 -21.02
N THR A 91 -32.65 -2.69 -21.00
CA THR A 91 -32.20 -3.56 -19.91
C THR A 91 -31.80 -4.93 -20.42
N ILE A 92 -30.61 -5.39 -20.02
CA ILE A 92 -30.31 -6.82 -19.99
C ILE A 92 -30.29 -7.26 -18.53
N ASN A 93 -31.26 -8.05 -18.07
CA ASN A 93 -31.23 -8.43 -16.65
C ASN A 93 -30.06 -9.37 -16.37
N ASN A 94 -29.85 -10.42 -17.16
CA ASN A 94 -28.79 -11.40 -16.88
C ASN A 94 -28.06 -11.88 -18.15
N ILE A 95 -26.74 -11.94 -18.08
CA ILE A 95 -25.87 -12.63 -19.05
C ILE A 95 -25.16 -13.77 -18.32
N ASN A 96 -25.52 -15.00 -18.64
CA ASN A 96 -24.90 -16.22 -18.10
C ASN A 96 -24.03 -16.84 -19.20
N ASN A 97 -22.72 -16.70 -19.11
CA ASN A 97 -21.77 -17.23 -20.08
C ASN A 97 -20.95 -18.39 -19.52
N SER A 98 -21.15 -19.60 -20.06
CA SER A 98 -20.26 -20.75 -19.90
C SER A 98 -19.51 -21.12 -21.18
N GLY A 99 -19.83 -20.46 -22.30
CA GLY A 99 -19.17 -20.63 -23.60
C GLY A 99 -18.19 -19.51 -23.93
N LEU A 100 -18.11 -19.15 -25.22
CA LEU A 100 -17.25 -18.10 -25.75
C LEU A 100 -18.07 -16.87 -26.17
N ILE A 101 -17.70 -15.68 -25.68
CA ILE A 101 -18.12 -14.39 -26.24
C ILE A 101 -16.87 -13.69 -26.77
N TYR A 102 -16.80 -13.46 -28.08
CA TYR A 102 -15.55 -13.05 -28.73
C TYR A 102 -15.73 -11.88 -29.70
N ASN A 103 -15.03 -10.79 -29.43
CA ASN A 103 -14.91 -9.65 -30.33
C ASN A 103 -13.62 -9.73 -31.16
N GLN A 104 -13.82 -9.93 -32.47
CA GLN A 104 -12.82 -9.88 -33.55
C GLN A 104 -12.98 -8.64 -34.44
N SER A 105 -13.80 -7.68 -34.03
CA SER A 105 -13.96 -6.41 -34.75
C SER A 105 -12.61 -5.72 -34.92
N THR A 106 -12.48 -4.82 -35.88
CA THR A 106 -11.33 -3.92 -35.99
C THR A 106 -11.66 -2.51 -35.50
N ALA A 107 -12.91 -2.28 -35.07
CA ALA A 107 -13.35 -0.98 -34.60
C ALA A 107 -12.61 -0.58 -33.30
N PRO A 108 -12.08 0.65 -33.22
CA PRO A 108 -11.29 1.12 -32.08
C PRO A 108 -12.11 1.29 -30.80
N GLY A 109 -13.44 1.39 -30.90
CA GLY A 109 -14.34 1.42 -29.76
C GLY A 109 -15.23 0.19 -29.70
N SER A 110 -14.64 -1.01 -29.81
CA SER A 110 -15.39 -2.27 -29.69
C SER A 110 -15.13 -2.98 -28.36
N ALA A 111 -15.99 -3.93 -28.01
CA ALA A 111 -15.81 -4.82 -26.87
C ALA A 111 -16.46 -6.19 -27.10
N ALA A 112 -16.14 -7.22 -26.31
CA ALA A 112 -16.89 -8.48 -26.38
C ALA A 112 -18.34 -8.27 -25.91
N ILE A 113 -18.49 -7.56 -24.79
CA ILE A 113 -19.75 -7.06 -24.27
C ILE A 113 -19.65 -5.54 -24.17
N TYR A 114 -20.56 -4.82 -24.83
CA TYR A 114 -20.64 -3.37 -24.78
C TYR A 114 -22.04 -2.95 -24.32
N ILE A 115 -22.12 -2.25 -23.20
CA ILE A 115 -23.37 -1.69 -22.70
C ILE A 115 -23.22 -0.17 -22.67
N MET A 116 -23.99 0.53 -23.50
CA MET A 116 -23.99 1.99 -23.62
C MET A 116 -25.40 2.53 -23.40
N ASP A 117 -25.55 3.57 -22.56
CA ASP A 117 -26.84 4.20 -22.21
C ASP A 117 -27.90 3.18 -21.71
N GLY A 118 -27.46 2.02 -21.22
CA GLY A 118 -28.32 0.90 -20.86
C GLY A 118 -28.25 0.53 -19.39
N ASN A 119 -29.09 -0.42 -19.00
CA ASN A 119 -29.09 -1.03 -17.68
C ASN A 119 -28.75 -2.51 -17.80
N PHE A 120 -28.04 -3.05 -16.80
CA PHE A 120 -27.94 -4.49 -16.66
C PHE A 120 -28.03 -4.95 -15.21
N GLY A 121 -28.47 -6.19 -15.00
CA GLY A 121 -28.54 -6.80 -13.68
C GLY A 121 -27.27 -7.57 -13.31
N SER A 122 -26.93 -8.62 -14.06
CA SER A 122 -25.72 -9.39 -13.78
C SER A 122 -25.02 -9.94 -15.03
N ILE A 123 -23.70 -10.05 -14.95
CA ILE A 123 -22.87 -10.82 -15.88
C ILE A 123 -22.21 -11.93 -15.07
N THR A 124 -22.66 -13.18 -15.26
CA THR A 124 -22.06 -14.36 -14.66
C THR A 124 -21.26 -15.11 -15.70
N ASN A 125 -19.94 -15.16 -15.56
CA ASN A 125 -19.02 -15.80 -16.49
C ASN A 125 -18.30 -16.99 -15.86
N SER A 126 -18.48 -18.19 -16.40
CA SER A 126 -17.65 -19.37 -16.18
C SER A 126 -16.91 -19.82 -17.45
N GLY A 127 -17.17 -19.16 -18.59
CA GLY A 127 -16.52 -19.41 -19.86
C GLY A 127 -15.44 -18.37 -20.19
N ILE A 128 -15.34 -18.00 -21.46
CA ILE A 128 -14.37 -17.03 -21.97
C ILE A 128 -15.09 -15.81 -22.56
N ILE A 129 -14.71 -14.62 -22.11
CA ILE A 129 -15.07 -13.33 -22.72
C ILE A 129 -13.77 -12.71 -23.22
N HIS A 130 -13.64 -12.54 -24.53
CA HIS A 130 -12.38 -12.15 -25.16
C HIS A 130 -12.60 -11.01 -26.17
N SER A 131 -11.74 -9.99 -26.12
CA SER A 131 -11.67 -8.96 -27.15
C SER A 131 -10.26 -8.82 -27.71
N ASP A 132 -10.10 -8.95 -29.03
CA ASP A 132 -8.82 -8.71 -29.70
C ASP A 132 -8.50 -7.21 -29.86
N THR A 133 -9.54 -6.37 -29.82
CA THR A 133 -9.45 -4.93 -30.12
C THR A 133 -10.32 -4.10 -29.18
N GLY A 134 -10.28 -2.79 -29.40
CA GLY A 134 -11.24 -1.88 -28.81
C GLY A 134 -10.85 -1.44 -27.41
N PHE A 135 -11.87 -1.06 -26.64
CA PHE A 135 -11.69 -0.47 -25.30
C PHE A 135 -11.57 -1.51 -24.20
N GLY A 136 -12.10 -2.72 -24.41
CA GLY A 136 -11.96 -3.81 -23.45
C GLY A 136 -12.75 -5.06 -23.78
N ALA A 137 -12.73 -6.05 -22.89
CA ALA A 137 -13.56 -7.25 -23.05
C ALA A 137 -15.00 -6.97 -22.62
N ILE A 138 -15.19 -6.28 -21.49
CA ILE A 138 -16.47 -5.75 -21.05
C ILE A 138 -16.34 -4.22 -20.93
N VAL A 139 -17.19 -3.49 -21.63
CA VAL A 139 -17.25 -2.03 -21.58
C VAL A 139 -18.63 -1.59 -21.12
N LEU A 140 -18.64 -0.76 -20.08
CA LEU A 140 -19.81 -0.11 -19.53
C LEU A 140 -19.64 1.39 -19.74
N GLU A 141 -20.49 1.99 -20.56
CA GLU A 141 -20.45 3.42 -20.91
C GLU A 141 -21.79 4.09 -20.62
N ASP A 142 -21.73 5.27 -20.02
CA ASP A 142 -22.90 6.14 -19.76
C ASP A 142 -24.11 5.40 -19.15
N LEU A 143 -23.86 4.48 -18.21
CA LEU A 143 -24.93 3.81 -17.46
C LEU A 143 -25.71 4.87 -16.66
N THR A 144 -26.93 5.19 -17.09
CA THR A 144 -27.77 6.16 -16.38
C THR A 144 -28.24 5.58 -15.05
N PRO A 145 -28.07 6.29 -13.90
CA PRO A 145 -28.54 5.80 -12.60
C PRO A 145 -30.07 5.65 -12.47
N THR A 146 -30.84 5.99 -13.50
CA THR A 146 -32.30 6.07 -13.45
C THR A 146 -32.95 4.71 -13.68
N GLY A 147 -33.04 3.89 -12.64
CA GLY A 147 -34.00 2.78 -12.58
C GLY A 147 -33.45 1.45 -12.07
N THR A 148 -33.81 1.10 -10.84
CA THR A 148 -33.82 -0.27 -10.27
C THR A 148 -32.52 -1.10 -10.20
N THR A 149 -31.45 -0.78 -10.93
CA THR A 149 -30.24 -1.61 -11.09
C THR A 149 -29.15 -1.38 -10.05
N GLY A 150 -29.49 -0.98 -8.82
CA GLY A 150 -28.54 -0.81 -7.71
C GLY A 150 -27.84 -2.10 -7.21
N ASN A 151 -27.76 -3.14 -8.06
CA ASN A 151 -27.14 -4.45 -7.89
C ASN A 151 -26.44 -4.92 -9.19
N ALA A 152 -26.01 -4.04 -10.10
CA ALA A 152 -25.25 -4.46 -11.28
C ALA A 152 -23.97 -5.18 -10.84
N ILE A 153 -23.86 -6.49 -11.11
CA ILE A 153 -22.74 -7.31 -10.61
C ILE A 153 -22.06 -8.05 -11.76
N ILE A 154 -20.74 -8.06 -11.75
CA ILE A 154 -19.94 -8.96 -12.59
C ILE A 154 -19.39 -10.08 -11.71
N ASN A 155 -19.88 -11.29 -11.91
CA ASN A 155 -19.42 -12.52 -11.25
C ASN A 155 -18.57 -13.34 -12.22
N ASN A 156 -17.28 -13.47 -11.96
CA ASN A 156 -16.35 -14.14 -12.86
C ASN A 156 -15.63 -15.32 -12.20
N ASN A 157 -15.95 -16.52 -12.70
CA ASN A 157 -15.26 -17.78 -12.40
C ASN A 157 -14.49 -18.30 -13.63
N GLY A 158 -14.61 -17.63 -14.78
CA GLY A 158 -13.93 -17.95 -16.03
C GLY A 158 -12.85 -16.93 -16.38
N THR A 159 -12.65 -16.69 -17.67
CA THR A 159 -11.64 -15.77 -18.19
C THR A 159 -12.29 -14.58 -18.87
N ILE A 160 -11.90 -13.37 -18.47
CA ILE A 160 -12.22 -12.11 -19.15
C ILE A 160 -10.89 -11.49 -19.59
N ILE A 161 -10.68 -11.35 -20.89
CA ILE A 161 -9.37 -10.93 -21.42
C ILE A 161 -9.47 -9.98 -22.62
N ALA A 162 -8.64 -8.94 -22.61
CA ALA A 162 -8.56 -7.97 -23.70
C ALA A 162 -7.11 -7.83 -24.22
N LYS A 163 -6.89 -8.08 -25.51
CA LYS A 163 -5.57 -7.85 -26.16
C LYS A 163 -5.28 -6.38 -26.41
N LYS A 164 -6.30 -5.53 -26.40
CA LYS A 164 -6.21 -4.07 -26.39
C LYS A 164 -7.23 -3.53 -25.41
N GLY A 165 -6.89 -2.46 -24.71
CA GLY A 165 -7.77 -1.92 -23.68
C GLY A 165 -7.76 -2.75 -22.40
N SER A 166 -8.87 -2.69 -21.65
CA SER A 166 -8.97 -3.29 -20.33
C SER A 166 -9.80 -4.58 -20.30
N GLY A 167 -9.59 -5.47 -19.34
CA GLY A 167 -10.48 -6.61 -19.15
C GLY A 167 -11.93 -6.15 -18.89
N ILE A 168 -12.09 -5.30 -17.88
CA ILE A 168 -13.35 -4.59 -17.59
C ILE A 168 -13.06 -3.08 -17.61
N TYR A 169 -13.92 -2.32 -18.28
CA TYR A 169 -13.78 -0.87 -18.38
C TYR A 169 -15.10 -0.16 -18.10
N LEU A 170 -15.12 0.64 -17.03
CA LEU A 170 -16.17 1.62 -16.77
C LEU A 170 -15.71 2.95 -17.37
N LYS A 171 -16.29 3.28 -18.51
CA LYS A 171 -15.92 4.42 -19.34
C LYS A 171 -16.97 5.51 -19.20
N TYR A 172 -16.53 6.75 -19.02
CA TYR A 172 -17.41 7.89 -19.20
C TYR A 172 -17.48 8.23 -20.69
N GLY A 173 -18.67 8.31 -21.25
CA GLY A 173 -18.89 8.67 -22.64
C GLY A 173 -19.04 10.18 -22.83
N ASN A 174 -18.77 10.62 -24.06
CA ASN A 174 -18.86 12.03 -24.44
C ASN A 174 -20.31 12.47 -24.72
N TYR A 175 -21.28 11.55 -24.65
CA TYR A 175 -22.67 11.79 -25.08
C TYR A 175 -23.60 12.20 -23.92
N SER A 176 -23.15 12.04 -22.68
CA SER A 176 -23.85 12.57 -21.51
C SER A 176 -23.65 14.10 -21.42
N GLU A 177 -24.63 14.87 -21.91
CA GLU A 177 -24.73 16.31 -21.68
C GLU A 177 -24.96 16.67 -20.19
N THR A 178 -25.27 15.66 -19.36
CA THR A 178 -25.71 15.85 -17.96
C THR A 178 -24.68 15.44 -16.90
N GLY A 179 -23.47 15.00 -17.29
CA GLY A 179 -22.43 14.62 -16.35
C GLY A 179 -22.74 13.34 -15.55
N GLY A 180 -23.45 12.39 -16.14
CA GLY A 180 -23.91 11.17 -15.47
C GLY A 180 -22.77 10.29 -14.93
N GLU A 181 -22.91 9.78 -13.71
CA GLU A 181 -22.00 8.79 -13.14
C GLU A 181 -22.26 7.40 -13.74
N VAL A 182 -21.20 6.67 -14.13
CA VAL A 182 -21.30 5.27 -14.57
C VAL A 182 -21.12 4.37 -13.36
N SER A 183 -22.20 3.77 -12.88
CA SER A 183 -22.22 3.03 -11.62
C SER A 183 -22.28 1.51 -11.81
N LEU A 184 -21.42 0.79 -11.10
CA LEU A 184 -21.41 -0.67 -10.96
C LEU A 184 -21.55 -1.04 -9.48
N GLY A 185 -22.32 -2.09 -9.21
CA GLY A 185 -22.52 -2.60 -7.86
C GLY A 185 -21.28 -3.25 -7.29
N SER A 186 -20.85 -4.38 -7.86
CA SER A 186 -19.58 -5.00 -7.47
C SER A 186 -18.97 -5.86 -8.56
N ILE A 187 -17.67 -6.14 -8.42
CA ILE A 187 -16.93 -7.10 -9.24
C ILE A 187 -16.47 -8.23 -8.32
N GLN A 188 -16.96 -9.44 -8.57
CA GLN A 188 -16.68 -10.62 -7.75
C GLN A 188 -15.98 -11.67 -8.61
N LEU A 189 -14.78 -12.08 -8.22
CA LEU A 189 -14.05 -13.15 -8.89
C LEU A 189 -13.89 -14.34 -7.94
N ASN A 190 -14.15 -15.54 -8.43
CA ASN A 190 -13.95 -16.77 -7.69
C ASN A 190 -13.21 -17.79 -8.57
N GLY A 191 -11.88 -17.84 -8.42
CA GLY A 191 -10.97 -18.63 -9.26
C GLY A 191 -10.80 -18.13 -10.71
N GLY A 192 -11.52 -17.09 -11.12
CA GLY A 192 -11.46 -16.53 -12.48
C GLY A 192 -10.30 -15.56 -12.71
N LEU A 193 -10.04 -15.27 -13.99
CA LEU A 193 -9.04 -14.29 -14.46
C LEU A 193 -9.73 -13.09 -15.10
N VAL A 194 -9.29 -11.89 -14.75
CA VAL A 194 -9.59 -10.64 -15.48
C VAL A 194 -8.27 -9.97 -15.86
N ALA A 195 -7.99 -9.82 -17.17
CA ALA A 195 -6.76 -9.22 -17.65
C ALA A 195 -6.94 -8.32 -18.87
N GLY A 196 -6.10 -7.29 -19.00
CA GLY A 196 -6.06 -6.42 -20.17
C GLY A 196 -4.72 -5.74 -20.33
N VAL A 197 -4.42 -5.28 -21.55
CA VAL A 197 -3.16 -4.61 -21.87
C VAL A 197 -3.06 -3.24 -21.20
N ASP A 198 -4.15 -2.48 -21.17
CA ASP A 198 -4.18 -1.19 -20.49
C ASP A 198 -4.37 -1.39 -18.97
N ALA A 199 -5.35 -2.22 -18.61
CA ALA A 199 -5.55 -2.68 -17.24
C ALA A 199 -6.39 -3.96 -17.17
N GLY A 200 -6.30 -4.73 -16.09
CA GLY A 200 -7.30 -5.76 -15.80
C GLY A 200 -8.68 -5.11 -15.61
N ILE A 201 -8.76 -4.11 -14.73
CA ILE A 201 -9.95 -3.30 -14.50
C ILE A 201 -9.58 -1.82 -14.60
N ARG A 202 -10.39 -1.04 -15.32
CA ARG A 202 -10.26 0.41 -15.41
C ARG A 202 -11.57 1.11 -15.06
N ILE A 203 -11.47 2.11 -14.20
CA ILE A 203 -12.57 2.98 -13.77
C ILE A 203 -12.16 4.41 -14.11
N ASP A 204 -12.81 5.01 -15.11
CA ASP A 204 -12.56 6.41 -15.48
C ASP A 204 -13.13 7.41 -14.46
N HIS A 205 -12.85 8.70 -14.63
CA HIS A 205 -13.11 9.76 -13.64
C HIS A 205 -14.54 9.87 -13.10
N ASN A 206 -15.55 9.49 -13.89
CA ASN A 206 -16.97 9.47 -13.46
C ASN A 206 -17.50 8.04 -13.20
N GLY A 207 -16.63 7.04 -13.28
CA GLY A 207 -16.97 5.66 -12.95
C GLY A 207 -17.01 5.46 -11.44
N VAL A 208 -18.00 4.71 -10.98
CA VAL A 208 -18.16 4.31 -9.58
C VAL A 208 -18.35 2.80 -9.50
N VAL A 209 -17.55 2.11 -8.70
CA VAL A 209 -17.75 0.70 -8.34
C VAL A 209 -18.08 0.62 -6.85
N GLY A 210 -19.01 -0.24 -6.44
CA GLY A 210 -19.41 -0.35 -5.03
C GLY A 210 -20.72 0.38 -4.69
N THR A 211 -21.48 0.82 -5.69
CA THR A 211 -22.79 1.44 -5.46
C THR A 211 -23.84 0.38 -5.14
N THR A 212 -24.35 0.34 -3.91
CA THR A 212 -25.56 -0.42 -3.62
C THR A 212 -26.74 0.53 -3.53
N LYS A 213 -27.96 0.04 -3.82
CA LYS A 213 -29.19 0.83 -3.66
C LYS A 213 -29.37 1.40 -2.25
N ASP A 214 -28.74 0.78 -1.26
CA ASP A 214 -28.81 1.12 0.16
C ASP A 214 -27.46 1.66 0.66
N ASP A 215 -27.03 2.80 0.10
CA ASP A 215 -25.81 3.63 0.25
C ASP A 215 -25.35 3.94 1.71
N LYS A 216 -25.63 3.08 2.67
CA LYS A 216 -25.49 3.24 4.13
C LYS A 216 -24.41 2.37 4.75
N SER A 217 -23.69 1.54 3.99
CA SER A 217 -22.59 0.75 4.54
C SER A 217 -21.32 0.84 3.71
N PRO A 218 -20.31 1.63 4.12
CA PRO A 218 -18.98 1.62 3.51
C PRO A 218 -18.23 0.28 3.64
N ASN A 219 -18.85 -0.74 4.24
CA ASN A 219 -18.25 -2.04 4.54
C ASN A 219 -18.55 -3.13 3.49
N THR A 220 -19.23 -2.83 2.38
CA THR A 220 -19.43 -3.79 1.30
C THR A 220 -18.18 -3.91 0.42
N ASN A 221 -17.88 -5.12 -0.06
CA ASN A 221 -16.77 -5.33 -0.99
C ASN A 221 -17.18 -4.83 -2.38
N ALA A 222 -16.52 -3.78 -2.86
CA ALA A 222 -16.71 -3.27 -4.22
C ALA A 222 -16.01 -4.18 -5.25
N ILE A 223 -14.84 -4.69 -4.87
CA ILE A 223 -14.07 -5.67 -5.63
C ILE A 223 -13.68 -6.80 -4.67
N ASP A 224 -14.10 -8.03 -4.98
CA ASP A 224 -13.88 -9.19 -4.11
C ASP A 224 -13.28 -10.36 -4.90
N LEU A 225 -12.07 -10.79 -4.53
CA LEU A 225 -11.34 -11.86 -5.17
C LEU A 225 -11.22 -13.03 -4.19
N ASN A 226 -11.69 -14.20 -4.60
CA ASN A 226 -11.68 -15.40 -3.80
C ASN A 226 -11.10 -16.58 -4.55
N ASN A 227 -10.53 -17.53 -3.80
CA ASN A 227 -10.13 -18.85 -4.25
C ASN A 227 -9.20 -18.83 -5.47
N GLY A 228 -8.10 -18.09 -5.37
CA GLY A 228 -7.09 -17.99 -6.42
C GLY A 228 -7.47 -17.09 -7.59
N ALA A 229 -8.52 -16.27 -7.45
CA ALA A 229 -8.91 -15.29 -8.45
C ALA A 229 -7.76 -14.31 -8.77
N VAL A 230 -7.69 -13.87 -10.03
CA VAL A 230 -6.61 -12.99 -10.51
C VAL A 230 -7.17 -11.79 -11.27
N ILE A 231 -6.77 -10.59 -10.86
CA ILE A 231 -6.78 -9.40 -11.74
C ILE A 231 -5.35 -9.14 -12.17
N ALA A 232 -5.11 -8.92 -13.45
CA ALA A 232 -3.75 -8.70 -13.95
C ALA A 232 -3.66 -7.63 -15.03
N SER A 233 -2.52 -6.95 -15.07
CA SER A 233 -2.04 -6.32 -16.29
C SER A 233 -1.48 -7.40 -17.21
N ALA A 234 -1.62 -7.21 -18.52
CA ALA A 234 -1.05 -8.09 -19.52
C ALA A 234 -0.20 -7.29 -20.53
N THR A 235 0.71 -7.98 -21.19
CA THR A 235 1.45 -7.45 -22.34
C THR A 235 1.34 -8.45 -23.48
N MET A 236 1.18 -7.95 -24.71
CA MET A 236 1.26 -8.79 -25.90
C MET A 236 2.72 -9.14 -26.21
N THR A 237 3.00 -10.42 -26.40
CA THR A 237 4.27 -10.88 -26.97
C THR A 237 4.34 -10.56 -28.46
N LYS A 238 5.53 -10.68 -29.05
CA LYS A 238 5.73 -10.54 -30.50
C LYS A 238 4.89 -11.53 -31.32
N ASN A 239 4.50 -12.66 -30.73
CA ASN A 239 3.68 -13.68 -31.38
C ASN A 239 2.17 -13.42 -31.22
N GLY A 240 1.77 -12.38 -30.49
CA GLY A 240 0.37 -12.04 -30.23
C GLY A 240 -0.25 -12.75 -29.02
N ASP A 241 0.55 -13.50 -28.25
CA ASP A 241 0.11 -14.12 -26.99
C ASP A 241 0.08 -13.08 -25.86
N LEU A 242 -0.83 -13.23 -24.91
CA LEU A 242 -0.87 -12.39 -23.71
C LEU A 242 -0.09 -13.04 -22.57
N THR A 243 0.84 -12.30 -22.00
CA THR A 243 1.58 -12.66 -20.79
C THR A 243 1.28 -11.67 -19.68
N LEU A 244 1.20 -12.14 -18.44
CA LEU A 244 0.96 -11.25 -17.29
C LEU A 244 2.15 -10.31 -17.09
N ASN A 245 1.85 -9.06 -16.77
CA ASN A 245 2.85 -8.00 -16.62
C ASN A 245 2.82 -7.44 -15.19
N PRO A 246 3.72 -7.89 -14.30
CA PRO A 246 3.76 -7.39 -12.91
C PRO A 246 4.12 -5.90 -12.83
N ASN A 247 4.71 -5.31 -13.87
CA ASN A 247 5.08 -3.90 -13.91
C ASN A 247 3.97 -2.99 -14.49
N GLY A 248 2.88 -3.57 -15.00
CA GLY A 248 1.77 -2.82 -15.59
C GLY A 248 0.71 -2.41 -14.57
N THR A 249 -0.39 -1.85 -15.04
CA THR A 249 -1.55 -1.50 -14.20
C THR A 249 -2.55 -2.65 -14.21
N ALA A 250 -2.84 -3.24 -13.06
CA ALA A 250 -3.84 -4.29 -12.96
C ALA A 250 -5.23 -3.69 -12.67
N LEU A 251 -5.29 -2.69 -11.79
CA LEU A 251 -6.49 -1.94 -11.46
C LEU A 251 -6.19 -0.44 -11.54
N GLN A 252 -6.84 0.26 -12.46
CA GLN A 252 -6.76 1.71 -12.58
C GLN A 252 -8.03 2.35 -12.03
N ASN A 253 -7.90 3.16 -10.98
CA ASN A 253 -8.99 3.94 -10.40
C ASN A 253 -8.75 5.44 -10.64
N ASP A 254 -9.31 5.97 -11.71
CA ASP A 254 -9.42 7.42 -11.94
C ASP A 254 -10.76 7.97 -11.37
N GLY A 255 -11.75 7.11 -11.12
CA GLY A 255 -13.07 7.41 -10.53
C GLY A 255 -13.17 7.11 -9.03
N THR A 256 -14.27 6.48 -8.60
CA THR A 256 -14.48 6.13 -7.18
C THR A 256 -14.71 4.64 -6.97
N ILE A 257 -14.00 4.05 -6.01
CA ILE A 257 -14.33 2.73 -5.47
C ILE A 257 -14.99 2.96 -4.11
N LYS A 258 -16.32 2.80 -4.07
CA LYS A 258 -17.17 2.91 -2.86
C LYS A 258 -17.26 1.58 -2.13
N GLY A 259 -16.21 1.20 -1.41
CA GLY A 259 -16.17 -0.04 -0.63
C GLY A 259 -14.78 -0.66 -0.60
N ASN A 260 -14.70 -1.89 -0.12
CA ASN A 260 -13.43 -2.59 0.04
C ASN A 260 -12.94 -3.21 -1.28
N ILE A 261 -11.62 -3.32 -1.41
CA ILE A 261 -10.94 -4.23 -2.32
C ILE A 261 -10.44 -5.40 -1.46
N ASN A 262 -11.04 -6.58 -1.61
CA ASN A 262 -10.78 -7.74 -0.78
C ASN A 262 -10.16 -8.87 -1.59
N LEU A 263 -9.08 -9.47 -1.08
CA LEU A 263 -8.43 -10.64 -1.66
C LEU A 263 -8.36 -11.74 -0.60
N ASN A 264 -8.98 -12.89 -0.86
CA ASN A 264 -8.93 -14.06 0.02
C ASN A 264 -8.43 -15.29 -0.72
N ASN A 265 -7.88 -16.23 0.06
CA ASN A 265 -7.58 -17.59 -0.38
C ASN A 265 -6.73 -17.62 -1.65
N GLU A 266 -5.48 -17.15 -1.54
CA GLU A 266 -4.45 -17.19 -2.59
C GLU A 266 -4.76 -16.32 -3.83
N SER A 267 -5.68 -15.37 -3.69
CA SER A 267 -6.05 -14.43 -4.76
C SER A 267 -4.95 -13.40 -5.03
N LYS A 268 -4.91 -12.89 -6.27
CA LYS A 268 -3.79 -12.06 -6.75
C LYS A 268 -4.23 -10.83 -7.54
N ILE A 269 -3.51 -9.74 -7.32
CA ILE A 269 -3.45 -8.62 -8.26
C ILE A 269 -2.01 -8.55 -8.81
N ILE A 270 -1.84 -8.92 -10.08
CA ILE A 270 -0.53 -8.96 -10.74
C ILE A 270 -0.37 -7.70 -11.59
N GLY A 271 0.44 -6.77 -11.08
CA GLY A 271 0.47 -5.38 -11.53
C GLY A 271 0.12 -4.42 -10.40
N SER A 272 0.09 -3.12 -10.71
CA SER A 272 -0.24 -2.08 -9.74
C SER A 272 -1.74 -1.88 -9.57
N ILE A 273 -2.16 -1.60 -8.33
CA ILE A 273 -3.35 -0.79 -8.07
C ILE A 273 -2.92 0.67 -8.23
N LEU A 274 -3.36 1.32 -9.30
CA LEU A 274 -3.10 2.72 -9.57
C LEU A 274 -4.31 3.56 -9.13
N ASN A 275 -4.26 4.08 -7.90
CA ASN A 275 -5.31 4.93 -7.36
C ASN A 275 -5.02 6.41 -7.65
N LYS A 276 -5.70 6.97 -8.66
CA LYS A 276 -5.62 8.40 -9.01
C LYS A 276 -6.80 9.21 -8.48
N ASN A 277 -7.67 8.61 -7.68
CA ASN A 277 -8.80 9.28 -7.05
C ASN A 277 -9.16 8.61 -5.71
N THR A 278 -10.41 8.17 -5.49
CA THR A 278 -10.86 7.81 -4.14
C THR A 278 -11.20 6.32 -4.04
N ILE A 279 -10.64 5.67 -3.01
CA ILE A 279 -11.09 4.37 -2.50
C ILE A 279 -11.63 4.62 -1.09
N THR A 280 -12.93 4.40 -0.88
CA THR A 280 -13.57 4.73 0.41
C THR A 280 -13.38 3.63 1.46
N GLY A 281 -13.23 2.37 1.03
CA GLY A 281 -13.03 1.23 1.92
C GLY A 281 -11.57 0.82 2.04
N ASN A 282 -11.38 -0.35 2.63
CA ASN A 282 -10.07 -0.94 2.89
C ASN A 282 -9.54 -1.68 1.66
N ILE A 283 -8.22 -1.85 1.60
CA ILE A 283 -7.57 -2.85 0.75
C ILE A 283 -7.12 -3.97 1.68
N THR A 284 -7.77 -5.13 1.60
CA THR A 284 -7.55 -6.25 2.52
C THR A 284 -7.04 -7.48 1.78
N LEU A 285 -5.96 -8.08 2.29
CA LEU A 285 -5.39 -9.33 1.79
C LEU A 285 -5.43 -10.38 2.90
N ASN A 286 -5.96 -11.55 2.58
CA ASN A 286 -6.08 -12.66 3.50
C ASN A 286 -5.73 -13.99 2.81
N GLY A 287 -5.28 -14.97 3.60
CA GLY A 287 -5.02 -16.34 3.15
C GLY A 287 -3.98 -16.42 2.04
N LYS A 288 -2.76 -15.91 2.28
CA LYS A 288 -1.65 -15.88 1.31
C LYS A 288 -1.96 -15.13 0.01
N SER A 289 -2.83 -14.12 0.07
CA SER A 289 -3.12 -13.29 -1.09
C SER A 289 -1.95 -12.35 -1.40
N TYR A 290 -1.87 -11.90 -2.64
CA TYR A 290 -0.70 -11.17 -3.15
C TYR A 290 -1.08 -9.98 -4.04
N ILE A 291 -0.44 -8.83 -3.82
CA ILE A 291 -0.50 -7.68 -4.73
C ILE A 291 0.92 -7.27 -5.10
N THR A 292 1.21 -7.08 -6.39
CA THR A 292 2.54 -6.60 -6.78
C THR A 292 2.81 -5.20 -6.22
N SER A 293 1.95 -4.23 -6.50
CA SER A 293 2.14 -2.90 -5.91
C SER A 293 0.84 -2.11 -5.72
N ILE A 294 0.89 -1.16 -4.78
CA ILE A 294 -0.13 -0.14 -4.59
C ILE A 294 0.51 1.22 -4.87
N ASN A 295 0.01 1.94 -5.86
CA ASN A 295 0.40 3.31 -6.17
C ASN A 295 -0.75 4.24 -5.82
N ASN A 296 -0.71 4.81 -4.61
CA ASN A 296 -1.72 5.73 -4.13
C ASN A 296 -1.35 7.18 -4.46
N GLY A 297 -1.92 7.72 -5.53
CA GLY A 297 -1.76 9.12 -5.94
C GLY A 297 -2.76 10.09 -5.29
N LYS A 298 -3.81 9.58 -4.63
CA LYS A 298 -4.89 10.37 -4.01
C LYS A 298 -5.33 9.75 -2.68
N THR A 299 -6.58 9.36 -2.49
CA THR A 299 -7.10 9.02 -1.16
C THR A 299 -7.54 7.57 -1.08
N ILE A 300 -7.02 6.87 -0.08
CA ILE A 300 -7.58 5.64 0.47
C ILE A 300 -8.11 6.02 1.86
N GLN A 301 -9.42 6.06 2.01
CA GLN A 301 -10.06 6.41 3.30
C GLN A 301 -10.03 5.24 4.27
N GLY A 302 -9.98 4.01 3.76
CA GLY A 302 -9.76 2.80 4.56
C GLY A 302 -8.30 2.57 4.93
N SER A 303 -8.05 1.37 5.43
CA SER A 303 -6.72 0.84 5.76
C SER A 303 -6.17 -0.02 4.61
N ILE A 304 -4.87 -0.32 4.66
CA ILE A 304 -4.27 -1.43 3.93
C ILE A 304 -3.93 -2.52 4.93
N ASP A 305 -4.67 -3.63 4.90
CA ASP A 305 -4.58 -4.70 5.90
C ASP A 305 -4.14 -6.03 5.28
N LEU A 306 -3.07 -6.62 5.81
CA LEU A 306 -2.56 -7.92 5.39
C LEU A 306 -2.64 -8.92 6.54
N LYS A 307 -3.21 -10.10 6.27
CA LYS A 307 -3.34 -11.20 7.23
C LYS A 307 -2.93 -12.52 6.59
N ASP A 308 -2.62 -13.49 7.44
CA ASP A 308 -2.41 -14.90 7.11
C ASP A 308 -1.40 -15.13 5.98
N ASN A 309 -0.17 -14.64 6.18
CA ASN A 309 0.96 -14.75 5.26
C ASN A 309 0.73 -14.06 3.90
N SER A 310 -0.12 -13.02 3.86
CA SER A 310 -0.34 -12.23 2.65
C SER A 310 0.82 -11.29 2.39
N GLN A 311 0.96 -10.86 1.13
CA GLN A 311 2.16 -10.17 0.65
C GLN A 311 1.83 -8.99 -0.27
N ILE A 312 2.58 -7.90 -0.12
CA ILE A 312 2.65 -6.80 -1.10
C ILE A 312 4.11 -6.49 -1.39
N ASP A 313 4.53 -6.40 -2.65
CA ASP A 313 5.95 -6.08 -2.91
C ASP A 313 6.25 -4.61 -2.60
N THR A 314 5.41 -3.67 -3.03
CA THR A 314 5.68 -2.24 -2.85
C THR A 314 4.42 -1.40 -2.65
N ILE A 315 4.48 -0.48 -1.69
CA ILE A 315 3.51 0.60 -1.54
C ILE A 315 4.21 1.92 -1.86
N LEU A 316 3.71 2.62 -2.87
CA LEU A 316 4.08 4.00 -3.22
C LEU A 316 2.93 4.91 -2.81
N ASN A 317 3.10 5.66 -1.71
CA ASN A 317 2.07 6.57 -1.23
C ASN A 317 2.46 8.02 -1.51
N LYS A 318 1.80 8.67 -2.47
CA LYS A 318 1.90 10.10 -2.75
C LYS A 318 0.70 10.91 -2.26
N GLY A 319 -0.39 10.22 -1.92
CA GLY A 319 -1.59 10.83 -1.37
C GLY A 319 -1.82 10.49 0.10
N THR A 320 -3.06 10.24 0.50
CA THR A 320 -3.45 9.96 1.89
C THR A 320 -3.95 8.53 2.05
N ILE A 321 -3.46 7.84 3.09
CA ILE A 321 -4.02 6.59 3.62
C ILE A 321 -4.53 6.90 5.03
N ALA A 322 -5.86 6.99 5.18
CA ALA A 322 -6.46 7.56 6.38
C ALA A 322 -6.48 6.57 7.57
N ASN A 323 -6.69 5.27 7.34
CA ASN A 323 -6.70 4.28 8.43
C ASN A 323 -5.42 3.46 8.54
N GLY A 324 -4.31 3.98 8.01
CA GLY A 324 -3.00 3.38 8.20
C GLY A 324 -2.78 2.06 7.44
N ILE A 325 -1.71 1.37 7.83
CA ILE A 325 -1.30 0.09 7.25
C ILE A 325 -1.13 -0.92 8.40
N THR A 326 -1.72 -2.10 8.28
CA THR A 326 -1.64 -3.16 9.32
C THR A 326 -1.19 -4.48 8.72
N LEU A 327 -0.21 -5.13 9.33
CA LEU A 327 0.24 -6.48 8.97
C LEU A 327 0.09 -7.40 10.19
N ALA A 328 -0.53 -8.55 9.99
CA ALA A 328 -0.66 -9.59 11.01
C ALA A 328 -0.34 -10.97 10.45
N ASN A 329 -0.05 -11.92 11.35
CA ASN A 329 0.07 -13.35 11.04
C ASN A 329 1.09 -13.64 9.92
N LYS A 330 2.35 -13.20 10.09
CA LYS A 330 3.46 -13.47 9.17
C LYS A 330 3.30 -12.86 7.77
N SER A 331 2.51 -11.79 7.67
CA SER A 331 2.36 -11.04 6.43
C SER A 331 3.61 -10.20 6.14
N GLN A 332 3.81 -9.86 4.88
CA GLN A 332 5.05 -9.21 4.43
C GLN A 332 4.77 -8.04 3.49
N ILE A 333 5.53 -6.97 3.64
CA ILE A 333 5.67 -5.94 2.61
C ILE A 333 7.13 -5.84 2.20
N GLY A 334 7.40 -5.80 0.89
CA GLY A 334 8.76 -5.54 0.40
C GLY A 334 9.22 -4.15 0.82
N SER A 335 8.61 -3.10 0.27
CA SER A 335 8.96 -1.71 0.62
C SER A 335 7.76 -0.77 0.72
N ILE A 336 7.91 0.27 1.55
CA ILE A 336 6.99 1.40 1.62
C ILE A 336 7.78 2.67 1.31
N ASN A 337 7.41 3.37 0.24
CA ASN A 337 7.88 4.73 -0.04
C ASN A 337 6.73 5.71 0.19
N ASN A 338 6.81 6.47 1.28
CA ASN A 338 5.80 7.44 1.67
C ASN A 338 6.25 8.87 1.35
N GLU A 339 5.72 9.44 0.28
CA GLU A 339 5.83 10.87 -0.06
C GLU A 339 4.60 11.68 0.41
N GLY A 340 3.50 10.99 0.75
CA GLY A 340 2.23 11.56 1.18
C GLY A 340 1.99 11.46 2.70
N THR A 341 0.74 11.18 3.09
CA THR A 341 0.31 11.05 4.49
C THR A 341 -0.23 9.65 4.79
N ILE A 342 0.24 9.05 5.88
CA ILE A 342 -0.36 7.87 6.52
C ILE A 342 -0.85 8.33 7.89
N GLU A 343 -2.17 8.46 8.06
CA GLU A 343 -2.73 9.20 9.20
C GLU A 343 -2.69 8.41 10.51
N LYS A 344 -2.92 7.09 10.44
CA LYS A 344 -2.93 6.19 11.60
C LYS A 344 -1.75 5.21 11.59
N GLY A 345 -0.61 5.65 11.10
CA GLY A 345 0.62 4.88 11.25
C GLY A 345 0.69 3.55 10.48
N ILE A 346 1.73 2.79 10.82
CA ILE A 346 2.06 1.48 10.26
C ILE A 346 2.22 0.51 11.44
N HIS A 347 1.43 -0.56 11.47
CA HIS A 347 1.38 -1.50 12.59
C HIS A 347 1.74 -2.91 12.13
N LEU A 348 2.71 -3.53 12.80
CA LEU A 348 3.14 -4.90 12.51
C LEU A 348 2.93 -5.78 13.74
N ASP A 349 2.29 -6.93 13.52
CA ASP A 349 2.15 -8.01 14.47
C ASP A 349 2.67 -9.32 13.85
N GLN A 350 3.74 -9.87 14.41
CA GLN A 350 4.44 -11.05 13.90
C GLN A 350 4.69 -10.99 12.38
N SER A 351 5.13 -9.84 11.86
CA SER A 351 5.18 -9.56 10.42
C SER A 351 6.48 -8.87 10.00
N PHE A 352 6.73 -8.77 8.69
CA PHE A 352 7.98 -8.24 8.16
C PHE A 352 7.79 -7.14 7.12
N ILE A 353 8.58 -6.07 7.20
CA ILE A 353 8.75 -5.09 6.13
C ILE A 353 10.23 -4.98 5.78
N SER A 354 10.62 -5.07 4.50
CA SER A 354 12.05 -4.99 4.17
C SER A 354 12.59 -3.58 4.34
N SER A 355 11.88 -2.56 3.88
CA SER A 355 12.28 -1.16 4.07
C SER A 355 11.11 -0.18 4.11
N ILE A 356 11.30 0.89 4.88
CA ILE A 356 10.42 2.07 4.92
C ILE A 356 11.26 3.30 4.59
N GLU A 357 10.90 4.00 3.51
CA GLU A 357 11.44 5.30 3.15
C GLU A 357 10.34 6.36 3.31
N ASN A 358 10.49 7.24 4.29
CA ASN A 358 9.52 8.28 4.62
C ASN A 358 10.04 9.66 4.21
N LYS A 359 9.39 10.28 3.23
CA LYS A 359 9.56 11.67 2.79
C LYS A 359 8.36 12.56 3.19
N GLY A 360 7.25 11.94 3.58
CA GLY A 360 6.03 12.62 3.98
C GLY A 360 5.76 12.51 5.48
N THR A 361 4.50 12.29 5.84
CA THR A 361 4.07 12.20 7.24
C THR A 361 3.50 10.83 7.57
N ILE A 362 3.96 10.24 8.67
CA ILE A 362 3.38 9.07 9.33
C ILE A 362 2.91 9.55 10.72
N ASN A 363 1.59 9.72 10.88
CA ASN A 363 0.93 10.21 12.08
C ASN A 363 0.38 9.05 12.94
N GLY A 364 -0.41 9.39 13.96
CA GLY A 364 -0.97 8.42 14.90
C GLY A 364 0.13 7.90 15.83
N ASP A 365 0.23 6.57 15.93
CA ASP A 365 1.26 5.88 16.72
C ASP A 365 2.57 5.69 15.93
N GLY A 366 2.72 6.35 14.76
CA GLY A 366 3.91 6.27 13.93
C GLY A 366 4.10 4.89 13.31
N ILE A 367 5.28 4.30 13.48
CA ILE A 367 5.63 2.95 13.07
C ILE A 367 5.69 2.09 14.34
N THR A 368 4.74 1.17 14.51
CA THR A 368 4.66 0.30 15.69
C THR A 368 4.94 -1.15 15.31
N LEU A 369 5.90 -1.78 15.98
CA LEU A 369 6.23 -3.19 15.82
C LEU A 369 5.93 -3.95 17.12
N ALA A 370 5.23 -5.07 17.00
CA ALA A 370 4.93 -5.97 18.11
C ALA A 370 5.17 -7.45 17.75
N ASN A 371 5.32 -8.28 18.77
CA ASN A 371 5.36 -9.74 18.71
C ASN A 371 6.38 -10.27 17.69
N GLU A 372 7.65 -9.92 17.90
CA GLU A 372 8.78 -10.33 17.06
C GLU A 372 8.72 -9.82 15.63
N SER A 373 7.96 -8.74 15.37
CA SER A 373 7.92 -8.09 14.07
C SER A 373 9.27 -7.47 13.70
N GLN A 374 9.51 -7.39 12.40
CA GLN A 374 10.80 -6.99 11.87
C GLN A 374 10.65 -5.92 10.77
N VAL A 375 11.48 -4.89 10.84
CA VAL A 375 11.71 -3.95 9.74
C VAL A 375 13.19 -3.98 9.37
N GLY A 376 13.53 -4.21 8.11
CA GLY A 376 14.92 -4.26 7.67
C GLY A 376 15.61 -2.89 7.82
N SER A 377 15.04 -1.84 7.26
CA SER A 377 15.55 -0.47 7.42
C SER A 377 14.45 0.59 7.43
N ILE A 378 14.72 1.69 8.15
CA ILE A 378 13.88 2.90 8.16
C ILE A 378 14.75 4.09 7.77
N ILE A 379 14.32 4.84 6.75
CA ILE A 379 14.91 6.12 6.35
C ILE A 379 13.84 7.19 6.52
N ASN A 380 14.04 8.10 7.46
CA ASN A 380 13.18 9.27 7.65
C ASN A 380 13.91 10.49 7.07
N HIS A 381 13.39 11.08 6.00
CA HIS A 381 14.04 12.21 5.31
C HIS A 381 13.84 13.53 6.05
N GLU A 382 14.61 14.54 5.66
CA GLU A 382 14.46 15.91 6.17
C GLU A 382 13.03 16.42 5.93
N GLY A 383 12.45 17.08 6.93
CA GLY A 383 11.06 17.57 6.90
C GLY A 383 9.99 16.48 7.04
N ALA A 384 10.38 15.21 7.01
CA ALA A 384 9.47 14.09 7.24
C ALA A 384 9.25 13.86 8.74
N LYS A 385 8.05 13.37 9.08
CA LYS A 385 7.66 13.01 10.45
C LYS A 385 7.33 11.53 10.50
N ALA A 386 7.98 10.82 11.41
CA ALA A 386 7.61 9.46 11.79
C ALA A 386 8.08 9.22 13.23
N ASP A 387 7.18 8.75 14.08
CA ASP A 387 7.55 8.19 15.39
C ASP A 387 7.72 6.68 15.25
N LEU A 388 8.47 6.06 16.17
CA LEU A 388 8.80 4.63 16.13
C LEU A 388 8.64 4.01 17.52
N ASP A 389 7.87 2.94 17.61
CA ASP A 389 7.61 2.21 18.85
C ASP A 389 7.83 0.70 18.65
N LEU A 390 8.75 0.11 19.42
CA LEU A 390 9.11 -1.31 19.32
C LEU A 390 8.78 -2.06 20.62
N LYS A 391 8.01 -3.14 20.48
CA LYS A 391 7.53 -3.97 21.59
C LYS A 391 7.74 -5.46 21.32
N ASN A 392 7.81 -6.25 22.39
CA ASN A 392 7.73 -7.71 22.42
C ASN A 392 8.69 -8.39 21.42
N GLY A 393 10.00 -8.14 21.54
CA GLY A 393 11.02 -8.81 20.75
C GLY A 393 11.19 -8.29 19.33
N SER A 394 10.62 -7.12 19.01
CA SER A 394 10.66 -6.55 17.67
C SER A 394 12.06 -6.05 17.28
N ILE A 395 12.37 -6.05 15.99
CA ILE A 395 13.71 -5.73 15.49
C ILE A 395 13.62 -4.72 14.35
N VAL A 396 14.44 -3.67 14.44
CA VAL A 396 14.77 -2.82 13.29
C VAL A 396 16.24 -3.01 12.94
N GLY A 397 16.54 -3.38 11.70
CA GLY A 397 17.91 -3.62 11.26
C GLY A 397 18.76 -2.34 11.30
N SER A 398 18.29 -1.29 10.62
CA SER A 398 18.93 0.02 10.66
C SER A 398 17.96 1.19 10.61
N ILE A 399 18.35 2.32 11.20
CA ILE A 399 17.62 3.59 11.13
C ILE A 399 18.58 4.68 10.65
N THR A 400 18.14 5.42 9.62
CA THR A 400 18.72 6.70 9.23
C THR A 400 17.66 7.79 9.43
N ASN A 401 17.84 8.65 10.42
CA ASN A 401 16.92 9.75 10.70
C ASN A 401 17.53 11.08 10.26
N ASN A 402 17.00 11.70 9.21
CA ASN A 402 17.33 13.05 8.76
C ASN A 402 16.24 14.09 9.13
N GLY A 403 15.11 13.63 9.68
CA GLY A 403 13.97 14.47 10.06
C GLY A 403 13.72 14.48 11.56
N ASP A 404 12.46 14.68 11.94
CA ASP A 404 12.01 14.62 13.33
C ASP A 404 11.46 13.22 13.65
N MET A 405 11.93 12.62 14.75
CA MET A 405 11.50 11.31 15.19
C MET A 405 11.49 11.17 16.72
N THR A 406 10.49 10.47 17.24
CA THR A 406 10.47 9.92 18.60
C THR A 406 10.73 8.42 18.52
N ILE A 407 11.55 7.87 19.40
CA ILE A 407 11.84 6.42 19.42
C ILE A 407 11.58 5.85 20.81
N THR A 408 10.61 4.94 20.93
CA THR A 408 10.35 4.16 22.14
C THR A 408 10.61 2.68 21.91
N ARG A 409 11.15 2.02 22.93
CA ARG A 409 11.54 0.61 22.85
C ARG A 409 11.46 -0.06 24.21
N ASP A 410 10.96 -1.29 24.25
CA ASP A 410 11.04 -2.13 25.46
C ASP A 410 12.39 -2.85 25.60
N ASP A 411 12.56 -3.56 26.71
CA ASP A 411 13.81 -4.24 27.07
C ASP A 411 14.09 -5.49 26.19
N THR A 412 13.14 -5.90 25.34
CA THR A 412 13.24 -7.11 24.51
C THR A 412 13.51 -6.82 23.04
N SER A 413 13.23 -5.59 22.61
CA SER A 413 13.31 -5.17 21.22
C SER A 413 14.69 -4.58 20.87
N LYS A 414 15.06 -4.61 19.58
CA LYS A 414 16.43 -4.31 19.13
C LYS A 414 16.47 -3.32 17.96
N ILE A 415 17.52 -2.50 17.95
CA ILE A 415 17.92 -1.67 16.80
C ILE A 415 19.37 -2.02 16.48
N GLY A 416 19.65 -2.49 15.27
CA GLY A 416 20.99 -2.94 14.88
C GLY A 416 21.97 -1.76 14.76
N ALA A 417 21.71 -0.87 13.80
CA ALA A 417 22.51 0.32 13.55
C ALA A 417 21.65 1.60 13.60
N PHE A 418 22.19 2.66 14.18
CA PHE A 418 21.48 3.94 14.30
C PHE A 418 22.34 5.11 13.80
N ASN A 419 21.86 5.81 12.79
CA ASN A 419 22.47 7.01 12.24
C ASN A 419 21.48 8.18 12.31
N ASN A 420 21.79 9.16 13.16
CA ASN A 420 21.01 10.38 13.30
C ASN A 420 21.70 11.55 12.60
N GLU A 421 21.00 12.15 11.64
CA GLU A 421 21.36 13.37 10.92
C GLU A 421 20.36 14.51 11.21
N GLY A 422 19.18 14.18 11.76
CA GLY A 422 18.12 15.11 12.18
C GLY A 422 17.97 15.23 13.70
N SER A 423 16.73 15.30 14.17
CA SER A 423 16.39 15.53 15.59
C SER A 423 15.65 14.35 16.21
N ILE A 424 16.12 13.91 17.38
CA ILE A 424 15.41 12.98 18.26
C ILE A 424 14.87 13.77 19.45
N LYS A 425 13.53 13.80 19.57
CA LYS A 425 12.83 14.69 20.50
C LYS A 425 12.70 14.14 21.92
N ASN A 426 12.67 12.83 22.06
CA ASN A 426 12.61 12.16 23.36
C ASN A 426 13.98 11.68 23.83
N LYS A 427 14.05 11.25 25.09
CA LYS A 427 15.24 10.57 25.61
C LYS A 427 15.42 9.27 24.84
N PHE A 428 16.59 9.09 24.22
CA PHE A 428 16.90 7.84 23.54
C PHE A 428 17.32 6.80 24.58
N GLU A 429 16.56 5.72 24.74
CA GLU A 429 16.86 4.64 25.68
C GLU A 429 17.43 3.41 24.96
N ASN A 430 18.66 3.02 25.30
CA ASN A 430 19.23 1.74 24.90
C ASN A 430 19.28 0.76 26.07
N LYS A 431 18.48 -0.30 25.99
CA LYS A 431 18.35 -1.34 27.04
C LYS A 431 18.91 -2.72 26.67
N ASP A 432 19.46 -2.86 25.46
CA ASP A 432 20.05 -4.10 24.92
C ASP A 432 21.37 -3.77 24.19
N PHE A 433 21.88 -4.66 23.34
CA PHE A 433 23.04 -4.44 22.49
C PHE A 433 22.72 -3.60 21.25
N MET A 434 23.49 -2.54 21.03
CA MET A 434 23.56 -1.75 19.81
C MET A 434 25.01 -1.73 19.31
N GLN A 435 25.22 -1.93 18.01
CA GLN A 435 26.58 -1.97 17.48
C GLN A 435 27.20 -0.56 17.44
N THR A 436 26.54 0.37 16.77
CA THR A 436 27.01 1.75 16.59
C THR A 436 25.86 2.73 16.71
N PHE A 437 26.11 3.82 17.44
CA PHE A 437 25.27 5.01 17.51
C PHE A 437 26.02 6.19 16.88
N GLU A 438 25.58 6.67 15.73
CA GLU A 438 26.16 7.84 15.07
C GLU A 438 25.22 9.04 15.18
N ASN A 439 25.74 10.18 15.65
CA ASN A 439 25.03 11.46 15.68
C ASN A 439 25.84 12.47 14.87
N LYS A 440 25.44 12.71 13.61
CA LYS A 440 26.21 13.51 12.65
C LYS A 440 26.19 15.00 12.96
N GLN A 441 27.01 15.75 12.23
CA GLN A 441 27.08 17.19 12.35
C GLN A 441 25.71 17.82 12.07
N GLY A 442 25.25 18.73 12.93
CA GLY A 442 23.92 19.35 12.84
C GLY A 442 22.79 18.55 13.50
N ALA A 443 23.00 17.25 13.74
CA ALA A 443 22.01 16.38 14.37
C ALA A 443 21.91 16.62 15.88
N THR A 444 20.71 16.41 16.45
CA THR A 444 20.40 16.73 17.85
C THR A 444 19.66 15.59 18.56
N LEU A 445 20.12 15.22 19.75
CA LEU A 445 19.34 14.47 20.74
C LEU A 445 18.89 15.43 21.83
N GLU A 446 17.63 15.86 21.78
CA GLU A 446 17.12 16.97 22.61
C GLU A 446 17.06 16.63 24.11
N GLN A 447 16.81 15.36 24.44
CA GLN A 447 16.73 14.88 25.83
C GLN A 447 17.84 13.88 26.19
N GLY A 448 18.82 13.70 25.29
CA GLY A 448 20.00 12.90 25.53
C GLY A 448 19.80 11.39 25.33
N LEU A 449 20.81 10.64 25.77
CA LEU A 449 20.95 9.19 25.63
C LEU A 449 21.04 8.54 27.01
N GLU A 450 20.20 7.56 27.28
CA GLU A 450 20.34 6.65 28.43
C GLU A 450 20.69 5.25 27.92
N ASN A 451 21.79 4.70 28.43
CA ASN A 451 22.22 3.35 28.17
C ASN A 451 22.16 2.52 29.46
N THR A 452 21.35 1.47 29.44
CA THR A 452 21.35 0.38 30.43
C THR A 452 21.80 -0.95 29.81
N GLY A 453 21.87 -1.04 28.48
CA GLY A 453 22.40 -2.19 27.75
C GLY A 453 23.87 -2.02 27.34
N ALA A 454 24.22 -2.45 26.13
CA ALA A 454 25.57 -2.32 25.59
C ALA A 454 25.56 -1.52 24.28
N ILE A 455 26.49 -0.59 24.11
CA ILE A 455 26.73 0.13 22.86
C ILE A 455 28.19 -0.10 22.45
N GLY A 456 28.43 -0.63 21.25
CA GLY A 456 29.80 -0.83 20.76
C GLY A 456 30.57 0.49 20.62
N ALA A 457 29.98 1.46 19.92
CA ALA A 457 30.54 2.80 19.78
C ALA A 457 29.48 3.90 19.67
N ILE A 458 29.80 5.08 20.21
CA ILE A 458 29.09 6.35 20.01
C ILE A 458 30.03 7.29 19.24
N ASP A 459 29.67 7.69 18.03
CA ASP A 459 30.34 8.75 17.26
C ASP A 459 29.45 10.00 17.26
N ASN A 460 29.79 10.97 18.11
CA ASN A 460 29.06 12.23 18.22
C ASN A 460 29.82 13.36 17.51
N LYS A 461 29.25 13.85 16.40
CA LYS A 461 29.64 15.06 15.68
C LYS A 461 28.63 16.21 15.85
N GLY A 462 27.42 15.91 16.34
CA GLY A 462 26.33 16.84 16.57
C GLY A 462 26.19 17.26 18.04
N HIS A 463 24.94 17.44 18.47
CA HIS A 463 24.58 17.77 19.85
C HIS A 463 23.86 16.61 20.56
N ILE A 464 24.29 16.29 21.77
CA ILE A 464 23.58 15.35 22.66
C ILE A 464 23.36 16.03 24.01
N ALA A 465 22.10 16.12 24.46
CA ALA A 465 21.71 16.79 25.72
C ALA A 465 22.15 16.06 27.02
N GLY A 466 22.95 15.00 26.89
CA GLY A 466 23.55 14.25 27.98
C GLY A 466 23.68 12.76 27.66
N ILE A 467 24.66 12.09 28.27
CA ILE A 467 24.81 10.64 28.18
C ILE A 467 24.80 10.06 29.59
N SER A 468 23.86 9.15 29.85
CA SER A 468 23.74 8.41 31.11
C SER A 468 24.02 6.93 30.85
N ASN A 469 25.12 6.40 31.38
CA ASN A 469 25.47 4.98 31.30
C ASN A 469 25.21 4.32 32.66
N LEU A 470 24.01 3.79 32.85
CA LEU A 470 23.48 3.36 34.15
C LEU A 470 23.61 1.84 34.32
N ALA A 471 24.32 1.40 35.37
CA ALA A 471 24.51 -0.01 35.67
C ALA A 471 23.18 -0.80 35.58
N ASN A 472 23.18 -1.86 34.76
CA ASN A 472 22.03 -2.77 34.67
C ASN A 472 22.00 -3.63 35.93
N THR A 473 21.05 -3.35 36.83
CA THR A 473 20.89 -4.10 38.07
C THR A 473 19.97 -5.31 37.91
N LYS A 474 19.36 -5.53 36.73
CA LYS A 474 18.31 -6.53 36.51
C LYS A 474 18.82 -7.93 36.12
N THR A 475 20.04 -8.11 35.62
CA THR A 475 20.54 -9.44 35.21
C THR A 475 21.89 -9.81 35.82
N LYS A 476 22.06 -11.09 36.19
CA LYS A 476 23.31 -11.67 36.77
C LYS A 476 24.42 -11.89 35.73
N ASN A 477 24.14 -11.73 34.43
CA ASN A 477 25.08 -12.03 33.35
C ASN A 477 25.87 -10.78 32.93
N ASN A 478 27.19 -10.88 32.92
CA ASN A 478 28.13 -9.77 32.63
C ASN A 478 27.97 -9.12 31.24
N LYS A 479 27.29 -9.76 30.27
CA LYS A 479 27.12 -9.24 28.90
C LYS A 479 26.05 -8.14 28.80
N ASP A 480 25.22 -7.99 29.83
CA ASP A 480 24.10 -7.05 29.86
C ASP A 480 24.38 -5.81 30.74
N LYS A 481 25.63 -5.63 31.19
CA LYS A 481 26.00 -4.44 31.97
C LYS A 481 26.01 -3.23 31.05
N ALA A 482 25.56 -2.08 31.56
CA ALA A 482 25.78 -0.76 30.97
C ALA A 482 27.24 -0.60 30.55
N HIS A 483 27.47 -0.84 29.27
CA HIS A 483 28.79 -0.87 28.68
C HIS A 483 28.74 -0.04 27.42
N ILE A 484 29.64 0.92 27.33
CA ILE A 484 29.91 1.63 26.08
C ILE A 484 31.36 1.33 25.76
N GLY A 485 31.62 0.79 24.57
CA GLY A 485 32.99 0.56 24.13
C GLY A 485 33.70 1.89 23.99
N THR A 486 33.43 2.61 22.90
CA THR A 486 34.08 3.91 22.64
C THR A 486 33.07 5.04 22.50
N ILE A 487 33.32 6.18 23.16
CA ILE A 487 32.68 7.46 22.87
C ILE A 487 33.71 8.34 22.16
N ILE A 488 33.46 8.64 20.89
CA ILE A 488 34.21 9.63 20.10
C ILE A 488 33.37 10.90 20.09
N ASN A 489 33.79 11.91 20.85
CA ASN A 489 33.13 13.20 20.86
C ASN A 489 33.93 14.21 20.04
N SER A 490 33.35 14.65 18.94
CA SER A 490 33.82 15.77 18.10
C SER A 490 32.82 16.95 18.08
N GLY A 491 31.60 16.73 18.57
CA GLY A 491 30.56 17.74 18.73
C GLY A 491 30.42 18.26 20.17
N THR A 492 29.17 18.53 20.58
CA THR A 492 28.82 18.98 21.93
C THR A 492 28.05 17.90 22.67
N ILE A 493 28.48 17.61 23.90
CA ILE A 493 27.66 16.91 24.89
C ILE A 493 27.39 17.92 26.00
N SER A 494 26.13 18.23 26.27
CA SER A 494 25.80 19.22 27.29
C SER A 494 24.57 18.85 28.06
N HIS A 495 24.53 19.13 29.34
CA HIS A 495 23.29 19.00 30.10
C HIS A 495 22.29 20.10 29.69
N VAL A 496 21.13 19.72 29.17
CA VAL A 496 20.01 20.66 29.03
C VAL A 496 19.22 20.65 30.34
N LYS A 497 19.28 21.77 31.07
CA LYS A 497 18.40 22.02 32.22
C LYS A 497 16.96 22.05 31.70
N MET A 498 16.24 20.94 31.82
CA MET A 498 14.83 20.86 31.43
C MET A 498 14.03 21.97 32.15
N PRO A 499 13.05 22.64 31.50
CA PRO A 499 12.15 23.55 32.20
C PRO A 499 11.34 22.74 33.22
N LEU A 500 11.21 23.27 34.44
CA LEU A 500 10.45 22.69 35.55
C LEU A 500 9.05 22.22 35.10
N ALA A 501 8.86 20.91 34.92
CA ALA A 501 7.56 20.28 35.10
C ALA A 501 7.52 19.77 36.53
N THR A 502 6.49 20.18 37.26
CA THR A 502 6.20 19.90 38.68
C THR A 502 6.42 18.41 39.03
N LEU A 503 7.54 18.09 39.68
CA LEU A 503 7.81 16.79 40.27
C LEU A 503 7.48 16.82 41.76
N ASP A 504 6.75 15.80 42.19
CA ASP A 504 6.62 15.38 43.59
C ASP A 504 8.01 15.01 44.12
N ASP A 505 8.41 15.72 45.16
CA ASP A 505 9.74 15.73 45.78
C ASP A 505 9.93 14.45 46.59
N THR A 506 11.02 13.70 46.34
CA THR A 506 11.87 13.01 47.35
C THR A 506 12.83 11.93 46.81
N ALA A 507 12.85 11.61 45.51
CA ALA A 507 13.73 10.54 44.98
C ALA A 507 14.75 10.94 43.90
N ASN A 508 14.83 12.21 43.48
CA ASN A 508 15.55 12.59 42.25
C ASN A 508 16.62 13.68 42.46
N MET A 509 17.54 13.50 43.41
CA MET A 509 18.77 14.27 43.44
C MET A 509 19.79 13.68 42.44
N ASP A 510 20.51 14.58 41.74
CA ASP A 510 21.82 14.36 41.08
C ASP A 510 21.92 13.72 39.68
N HIS A 511 21.61 14.49 38.63
CA HIS A 511 22.33 14.37 37.34
C HIS A 511 22.67 15.74 36.73
N ALA A 512 23.45 16.56 37.44
CA ALA A 512 23.94 17.86 36.97
C ALA A 512 25.05 17.78 35.89
N TYR A 513 25.37 16.57 35.41
CA TYR A 513 26.54 16.29 34.58
C TYR A 513 26.18 16.00 33.12
N ALA A 514 27.07 16.37 32.20
CA ALA A 514 26.90 16.09 30.77
C ALA A 514 27.10 14.60 30.45
N ILE A 515 28.02 13.94 31.17
CA ILE A 515 28.20 12.49 31.15
C ILE A 515 28.09 11.96 32.57
N TYR A 516 27.20 11.00 32.78
CA TYR A 516 27.06 10.26 34.03
C TYR A 516 27.36 8.79 33.77
N ASN A 517 28.41 8.25 34.38
CA ASN A 517 28.84 6.86 34.19
C ASN A 517 28.83 6.07 35.49
N ASN A 518 27.91 5.12 35.61
CA ASN A 518 27.87 4.11 36.67
C ASN A 518 28.31 2.72 36.15
N GLY A 519 28.32 2.53 34.82
CA GLY A 519 28.80 1.32 34.15
C GLY A 519 30.28 1.35 33.73
N THR A 520 30.58 0.69 32.62
CA THR A 520 31.92 0.73 31.99
C THR A 520 31.86 1.56 30.71
N ILE A 521 32.81 2.48 30.57
CA ILE A 521 33.13 3.16 29.31
C ILE A 521 34.59 2.80 28.98
N ASP A 522 34.85 1.96 27.98
CA ASP A 522 36.23 1.52 27.70
C ASP A 522 37.10 2.69 27.26
N PHE A 523 36.54 3.64 26.50
CA PHE A 523 37.29 4.79 26.03
C PHE A 523 36.38 6.00 25.74
N LEU A 524 36.68 7.15 26.36
CA LEU A 524 36.14 8.46 26.01
C LEU A 524 37.23 9.29 25.34
N TYR A 525 37.06 9.58 24.05
CA TYR A 525 37.94 10.43 23.25
C TYR A 525 37.25 11.76 22.96
N ASN A 526 37.61 12.81 23.70
CA ASN A 526 37.13 14.17 23.46
C ASN A 526 38.11 14.90 22.52
N GLN A 527 37.75 15.04 21.25
CA GLN A 527 38.62 15.60 20.21
C GLN A 527 38.93 17.08 20.42
N ALA A 528 39.92 17.59 19.69
CA ALA A 528 40.21 19.02 19.65
C ALA A 528 38.96 19.80 19.20
N ASN A 529 38.64 20.88 19.92
CA ASN A 529 37.43 21.72 19.76
C ASN A 529 36.09 21.09 20.18
N ALA A 530 36.07 19.82 20.58
CA ALA A 530 34.88 19.21 21.16
C ALA A 530 34.63 19.74 22.58
N VAL A 531 33.36 19.85 22.98
CA VAL A 531 32.95 20.44 24.25
C VAL A 531 32.07 19.48 25.03
N ILE A 532 32.43 19.25 26.30
CA ILE A 532 31.59 18.61 27.30
C ILE A 532 31.17 19.70 28.31
N ASN A 533 29.90 20.12 28.26
CA ASN A 533 29.39 21.24 29.05
C ASN A 533 28.45 20.76 30.17
N GLY A 534 28.94 20.74 31.41
CA GLY A 534 28.25 20.15 32.56
C GLY A 534 29.13 19.18 33.36
N GLY A 535 30.30 18.83 32.83
CA GLY A 535 31.28 17.97 33.51
C GLY A 535 30.98 16.49 33.35
N ILE A 536 31.81 15.68 33.99
CA ILE A 536 31.69 14.21 33.99
C ILE A 536 31.55 13.75 35.45
N ASN A 537 30.56 12.89 35.74
CA ASN A 537 30.52 12.12 36.98
C ASN A 537 30.76 10.64 36.69
N ASN A 538 31.85 10.10 37.23
CA ASN A 538 32.23 8.71 37.06
C ASN A 538 32.19 7.96 38.40
N GLU A 539 31.22 7.06 38.53
CA GLU A 539 31.08 6.09 39.62
C GLU A 539 31.51 4.68 39.18
N GLY A 540 31.60 4.43 37.87
CA GLY A 540 32.03 3.17 37.27
C GLY A 540 33.50 3.17 36.82
N SER A 541 33.79 2.50 35.69
CA SER A 541 35.14 2.49 35.09
C SER A 541 35.16 3.28 33.79
N MET A 542 36.15 4.16 33.61
CA MET A 542 36.31 4.98 32.40
C MET A 542 37.79 5.20 32.04
N ASN A 543 38.16 5.07 30.77
CA ASN A 543 39.43 5.61 30.28
C ASN A 543 39.16 6.90 29.50
N ILE A 544 39.93 7.97 29.74
CA ILE A 544 39.69 9.28 29.13
C ILE A 544 40.96 9.78 28.44
N ILE A 545 40.80 10.22 27.18
CA ILE A 545 41.74 11.12 26.51
C ILE A 545 40.97 12.39 26.11
N ASN A 546 41.44 13.53 26.62
CA ASN A 546 40.83 14.82 26.36
C ASN A 546 41.80 15.77 25.64
N HIS A 547 41.45 16.14 24.41
CA HIS A 547 42.07 17.22 23.63
C HIS A 547 41.16 18.45 23.48
N GLY A 548 39.88 18.34 23.85
CA GLY A 548 38.89 19.41 23.86
C GLY A 548 38.71 20.07 25.23
N SER A 549 37.54 20.69 25.43
CA SER A 549 37.18 21.34 26.69
C SER A 549 36.16 20.53 27.49
N ILE A 550 36.40 20.42 28.80
CA ILE A 550 35.45 19.88 29.78
C ILE A 550 35.15 20.99 30.78
N HIS A 551 33.93 21.53 30.78
CA HIS A 551 33.50 22.53 31.74
C HIS A 551 32.91 21.86 32.98
N ASN A 552 32.99 22.51 34.14
CA ASN A 552 32.55 21.99 35.45
C ASN A 552 33.30 20.75 35.98
N GLY A 553 34.42 20.38 35.34
CA GLY A 553 35.37 19.40 35.86
C GLY A 553 34.93 17.93 35.74
N ILE A 554 35.65 17.07 36.46
CA ILE A 554 35.41 15.63 36.54
C ILE A 554 35.27 15.26 38.03
N THR A 555 34.14 14.69 38.40
CA THR A 555 33.91 14.05 39.69
C THR A 555 34.10 12.54 39.51
N ASN A 556 34.96 11.93 40.33
CA ASN A 556 35.26 10.51 40.23
C ASN A 556 35.19 9.82 41.59
N THR A 557 34.27 8.87 41.73
CA THR A 557 34.19 7.93 42.86
C THR A 557 34.49 6.49 42.44
N GLY A 558 34.53 6.21 41.13
CA GLY A 558 34.96 4.95 40.55
C GLY A 558 36.43 4.95 40.10
N THR A 559 36.71 4.26 38.99
CA THR A 559 38.05 4.16 38.38
C THR A 559 38.13 5.02 37.13
N ILE A 560 39.11 5.94 37.08
CA ILE A 560 39.52 6.64 35.86
C ILE A 560 40.97 6.28 35.52
N THR A 561 41.20 5.89 34.28
CA THR A 561 42.55 5.92 33.69
C THR A 561 42.66 7.13 32.77
N LEU A 562 43.58 8.05 33.09
CA LEU A 562 43.92 9.17 32.23
C LEU A 562 45.08 8.76 31.33
N SER A 563 44.84 8.65 30.02
CA SER A 563 45.86 8.36 29.02
C SER A 563 46.22 9.65 28.28
N SER A 564 46.82 10.61 28.98
CA SER A 564 47.42 11.78 28.34
C SER A 564 48.92 11.54 28.11
N ASN A 565 49.46 12.09 27.01
CA ASN A 565 50.90 12.37 26.89
C ASN A 565 51.29 13.53 27.81
N PHE A 566 50.96 13.45 29.11
CA PHE A 566 51.41 14.43 30.08
C PHE A 566 52.87 14.08 30.40
N THR A 567 53.81 14.73 29.73
CA THR A 567 55.19 14.84 30.21
C THR A 567 55.15 15.87 31.34
N PRO A 568 55.22 15.49 32.62
CA PRO A 568 55.22 16.46 33.68
C PRO A 568 56.57 17.19 33.62
N SER A 569 56.58 18.48 33.26
CA SER A 569 57.73 19.33 33.62
C SER A 569 57.51 19.79 35.06
N PHE A 570 57.77 18.91 36.01
CA PHE A 570 57.99 19.36 37.37
C PHE A 570 59.32 20.10 37.38
N LYS A 571 59.29 21.45 37.38
CA LYS A 571 60.43 22.20 37.89
C LYS A 571 60.62 21.77 39.34
N LYS A 572 61.83 21.34 39.69
CA LYS A 572 62.16 21.08 41.09
C LYS A 572 61.94 22.37 41.88
N ALA A 573 61.46 22.26 43.11
CA ALA A 573 61.30 23.41 44.01
C ALA A 573 62.61 24.19 44.24
N SER A 574 63.77 23.62 43.89
CA SER A 574 65.08 24.29 43.88
C SER A 574 65.33 25.21 42.69
N GLU A 575 64.39 25.30 41.74
CA GLU A 575 64.46 26.17 40.56
C GLU A 575 63.49 27.37 40.64
N TYR A 576 62.94 27.63 41.84
CA TYR A 576 62.22 28.87 42.19
C TYR A 576 63.12 29.80 43.01
#